data_AF-A0A524CXM6-F1
#
_entry.id   AF-A0A524CXM6-F1
#
_cell.length_a   1.000
_cell.length_b   1.000
_cell.length_c   1.000
_cell.angle_alpha   90.00
_cell.angle_beta   90.00
_cell.angle_gamma   90.00
#
_symmetry.space_group_name_H-M   'P 1'
#
loop_
_entity.id
_entity.type
_entity.pdbx_description
1 polymer ?
#
loop_
_entity_poly.entity_id
_entity_poly.type
_entity_poly.pdbx_seq_one_letter_code
_entity_poly.pdbx_strand_id
1 'polypeptide(L)'
;MSQAEIPIKIVLFGIGMIKGKIIRHISPLSADAIIDKLPLVLRGRFSFGSKKYWTLPGVEIYRGRSERSDKEGRKGDIMYNPKSDELLFLLEDQTFPNKVNKIGVVESNLELILNARNGLNTKIKRDFT
;
A
#
# COMPACT_ATOMS: atom_id res chain seq x y z
N MET A 1 17.35 -12.24 6.65
CA MET A 1 16.06 -11.78 6.07
C MET A 1 15.28 -13.02 5.67
N SER A 2 14.05 -13.22 6.13
CA SER A 2 13.25 -14.34 5.63
C SER A 2 12.82 -14.02 4.20
N GLN A 3 12.75 -15.02 3.32
CA GLN A 3 12.31 -14.89 1.92
C GLN A 3 10.85 -14.39 1.78
N ALA A 4 10.14 -14.25 2.92
CA ALA A 4 8.75 -13.85 3.00
C ALA A 4 8.52 -12.34 3.11
N GLU A 5 9.55 -11.54 3.44
CA GLU A 5 9.46 -10.09 3.53
C GLU A 5 10.32 -9.43 2.46
N ILE A 6 9.71 -8.57 1.64
CA ILE A 6 10.40 -7.84 0.58
C ILE A 6 10.44 -6.37 0.94
N PRO A 7 11.62 -5.82 1.26
CA PRO A 7 11.81 -4.39 1.48
C PRO A 7 11.41 -3.58 0.24
N ILE A 8 10.68 -2.48 0.47
CA ILE A 8 10.25 -1.55 -0.56
C ILE A 8 10.51 -0.10 -0.15
N LYS A 9 10.71 0.75 -1.15
CA LYS A 9 10.74 2.20 -1.02
C LYS A 9 9.51 2.78 -1.71
N ILE A 10 8.77 3.63 -1.00
CA ILE A 10 7.68 4.44 -1.56
C ILE A 10 8.18 5.88 -1.67
N VAL A 11 8.28 6.39 -2.89
CA VAL A 11 8.78 7.72 -3.20
C VAL A 11 7.60 8.62 -3.55
N LEU A 12 7.37 9.63 -2.71
CA LEU A 12 6.42 10.71 -2.95
C LEU A 12 7.16 11.83 -3.68
N PHE A 13 6.82 12.08 -4.94
CA PHE A 13 7.62 12.97 -5.79
C PHE A 13 7.67 14.39 -5.22
N GLY A 14 8.88 14.92 -5.02
CA GLY A 14 9.08 16.26 -4.44
C GLY A 14 8.80 16.38 -2.94
N ILE A 15 8.51 15.26 -2.24
CA ILE A 15 8.24 15.26 -0.79
C ILE A 15 9.31 14.46 -0.05
N GLY A 16 9.53 13.21 -0.45
CA GLY A 16 10.47 12.35 0.25
C GLY A 16 10.24 10.86 0.02
N MET A 17 10.85 10.07 0.89
CA MET A 17 10.89 8.62 0.79
C MET A 17 10.44 7.96 2.09
N ILE A 18 9.58 6.97 1.92
CA ILE A 18 9.01 6.13 2.98
C ILE A 18 9.59 4.72 2.82
N LYS A 19 9.96 4.10 3.93
CA LYS A 19 10.41 2.70 3.96
C LYS A 19 9.26 1.81 4.38
N GLY A 20 9.18 0.63 3.79
CA GLY A 20 8.22 -0.38 4.18
C GLY A 20 8.61 -1.74 3.65
N LYS A 21 7.73 -2.72 3.85
CA LYS A 21 7.91 -4.08 3.35
C LYS A 21 6.60 -4.68 2.90
N ILE A 22 6.69 -5.53 1.87
CA ILE A 22 5.62 -6.44 1.47
C ILE A 22 5.83 -7.77 2.19
N ILE A 23 4.77 -8.32 2.79
CA ILE A 23 4.81 -9.55 3.58
C ILE A 23 4.01 -10.63 2.84
N ARG A 24 4.72 -11.49 2.11
CA ARG A 24 4.11 -12.50 1.21
C ARG A 24 3.14 -13.43 1.92
N HIS A 25 3.51 -13.97 3.07
CA HIS A 25 2.73 -15.02 3.75
C HIS A 25 1.35 -14.56 4.29
N ILE A 26 1.06 -13.25 4.30
CA ILE A 26 -0.25 -12.73 4.73
C ILE A 26 -1.28 -12.84 3.61
N SER A 27 -0.88 -12.43 2.39
CA SER A 27 -1.74 -12.46 1.21
C SER A 27 -0.90 -12.82 -0.03
N PRO A 28 -0.47 -14.09 -0.19
CA PRO A 28 0.56 -14.48 -1.17
C PRO A 28 0.26 -14.03 -2.59
N LEU A 29 -0.96 -14.30 -3.08
CA LEU A 29 -1.37 -13.97 -4.45
C LEU A 29 -1.40 -12.45 -4.73
N SER A 30 -1.83 -11.63 -3.76
CA SER A 30 -1.83 -10.18 -3.90
C SER A 30 -0.43 -9.60 -3.73
N ALA A 31 0.34 -10.11 -2.77
CA ALA A 31 1.72 -9.70 -2.54
C ALA A 31 2.57 -9.96 -3.78
N ASP A 32 2.55 -11.19 -4.32
CA ASP A 32 3.33 -11.56 -5.50
C ASP A 32 2.93 -10.75 -6.73
N ALA A 33 1.63 -10.57 -6.98
CA ALA A 33 1.17 -9.74 -8.11
C ALA A 33 1.67 -8.29 -8.02
N ILE A 34 1.76 -7.71 -6.82
CA ILE A 34 2.32 -6.37 -6.63
C ILE A 34 3.84 -6.39 -6.83
N ILE A 35 4.52 -7.37 -6.22
CA ILE A 35 5.97 -7.55 -6.32
C ILE A 35 6.40 -7.68 -7.78
N ASP A 36 5.63 -8.39 -8.61
CA ASP A 36 5.89 -8.59 -10.04
C ASP A 36 5.67 -7.31 -10.86
N LYS A 37 4.81 -6.41 -10.39
CA LYS A 37 4.60 -5.08 -11.00
C LYS A 37 5.63 -4.03 -10.57
N LEU A 38 6.48 -4.30 -9.57
CA LEU A 38 7.47 -3.33 -9.15
C LEU A 38 8.61 -3.21 -10.18
N PRO A 39 9.06 -1.99 -10.52
CA PRO A 39 8.60 -0.71 -9.99
C PRO A 39 7.32 -0.20 -10.67
N LEU A 40 6.42 0.41 -9.89
CA LEU A 40 5.19 1.04 -10.40
C LEU A 40 5.10 2.50 -9.99
N VAL A 41 4.45 3.33 -10.81
CA VAL A 41 4.19 4.74 -10.55
C VAL A 41 2.72 5.02 -10.76
N LEU A 42 2.03 5.46 -9.71
CA LEU A 42 0.60 5.77 -9.73
C LEU A 42 0.35 7.16 -9.15
N ARG A 43 -0.75 7.79 -9.57
CA ARG A 43 -1.20 9.05 -9.00
C ARG A 43 -2.02 8.76 -7.75
N GLY A 44 -1.51 9.20 -6.61
CA GLY A 44 -2.19 8.98 -5.35
C GLY A 44 -3.18 10.07 -4.98
N ARG A 45 -4.11 9.73 -4.10
CA ARG A 45 -5.11 10.66 -3.54
C ARG A 45 -5.46 10.24 -2.11
N PHE A 46 -5.91 11.18 -1.31
CA PHE A 46 -6.52 10.85 -0.02
C PHE A 46 -7.92 10.28 -0.17
N SER A 47 -8.36 9.58 0.88
CA SER A 47 -9.78 9.30 1.13
C SER A 47 -10.66 10.54 0.95
N PHE A 48 -11.86 10.38 0.40
CA PHE A 48 -12.75 11.53 0.20
C PHE A 48 -13.14 12.15 1.55
N GLY A 49 -13.06 13.48 1.65
CA GLY A 49 -13.45 14.24 2.84
C GLY A 49 -12.54 14.10 4.06
N SER A 50 -11.42 13.36 3.99
CA SER A 50 -10.50 13.19 5.13
C SER A 50 -9.11 12.71 4.70
N LYS A 51 -8.09 12.85 5.57
CA LYS A 51 -6.71 12.35 5.32
C LYS A 51 -6.42 11.04 6.08
N LYS A 52 -7.33 10.08 6.03
CA LYS A 52 -7.25 8.84 6.82
C LYS A 52 -6.34 7.79 6.21
N TYR A 53 -6.26 7.76 4.89
CA TYR A 53 -5.36 6.89 4.14
C TYR A 53 -5.02 7.50 2.79
N TRP A 54 -3.88 7.08 2.24
CA TRP A 54 -3.45 7.40 0.89
C TRP A 54 -3.73 6.24 -0.04
N THR A 55 -4.39 6.54 -1.15
CA THR A 55 -4.89 5.57 -2.11
C THR A 55 -4.14 5.69 -3.42
N LEU A 56 -3.68 4.56 -3.95
CA LEU A 56 -3.14 4.43 -5.31
C LEU A 56 -4.09 3.55 -6.14
N PRO A 57 -5.04 4.14 -6.90
CA PRO A 57 -5.92 3.39 -7.79
C PRO A 57 -5.20 2.96 -9.07
N GLY A 58 -5.77 1.98 -9.78
CA GLY A 58 -5.25 1.54 -11.08
C GLY A 58 -3.99 0.70 -10.95
N VAL A 59 -3.95 -0.19 -9.96
CA VAL A 59 -2.82 -1.11 -9.75
C VAL A 59 -2.82 -2.19 -10.83
N GLU A 60 -4.00 -2.54 -11.36
CA GLU A 60 -4.28 -3.49 -12.43
C GLU A 60 -3.75 -4.90 -12.13
N ILE A 61 -3.93 -5.38 -10.90
CA ILE A 61 -3.55 -6.76 -10.51
C ILE A 61 -4.77 -7.69 -10.43
N TYR A 62 -5.96 -7.13 -10.20
CA TYR A 62 -7.25 -7.84 -10.21
C TYR A 62 -7.25 -9.15 -9.42
N ARG A 63 -6.62 -9.14 -8.24
CA ARG A 63 -6.57 -10.32 -7.36
C ARG A 63 -7.76 -10.34 -6.44
N GLY A 64 -8.34 -11.53 -6.24
CA GLY A 64 -9.45 -11.73 -5.31
C GLY A 64 -9.04 -11.53 -3.84
N ARG A 65 -10.00 -11.79 -2.95
CA ARG A 65 -9.74 -11.78 -1.49
C ARG A 65 -8.76 -12.88 -1.11
N SER A 66 -7.86 -12.60 -0.17
CA SER A 66 -7.05 -13.64 0.48
C SER A 66 -7.84 -14.27 1.64
N GLU A 67 -7.39 -15.44 2.11
CA GLU A 67 -7.97 -16.12 3.28
C GLU A 67 -7.94 -15.23 4.53
N ARG A 68 -6.86 -14.43 4.69
CA ARG A 68 -6.67 -13.49 5.80
C ARG A 68 -7.22 -12.09 5.52
N SER A 69 -8.12 -11.96 4.54
CA SER A 69 -8.76 -10.69 4.25
C SER A 69 -9.72 -10.27 5.38
N ASP A 70 -9.59 -9.01 5.78
CA ASP A 70 -10.32 -8.44 6.92
C ASP A 70 -10.90 -7.06 6.56
N LYS A 71 -11.84 -6.59 7.36
CA LYS A 71 -12.37 -5.23 7.29
C LYS A 71 -11.55 -4.25 8.14
N GLU A 72 -10.80 -4.75 9.12
CA GLU A 72 -9.97 -3.90 9.97
C GLU A 72 -8.57 -3.70 9.38
N GLY A 73 -8.07 -2.48 9.45
CA GLY A 73 -6.69 -2.12 9.10
C GLY A 73 -6.09 -1.21 10.15
N ARG A 74 -4.81 -1.38 10.45
CA ARG A 74 -4.10 -0.57 11.45
C ARG A 74 -3.29 0.53 10.79
N LYS A 75 -3.05 1.62 11.51
CA LYS A 75 -2.11 2.67 11.08
C LYS A 75 -0.77 2.05 10.65
N GLY A 76 -0.29 2.47 9.47
CA GLY A 76 0.94 1.96 8.87
C GLY A 76 0.75 0.71 8.01
N ASP A 77 -0.42 0.07 8.02
CA ASP A 77 -0.67 -1.06 7.14
C ASP A 77 -0.67 -0.63 5.66
N ILE A 78 -0.09 -1.48 4.83
CA ILE A 78 -0.23 -1.44 3.38
C ILE A 78 -1.24 -2.50 3.00
N MET A 79 -2.35 -2.07 2.41
CA MET A 79 -3.45 -2.94 2.03
C MET A 79 -3.71 -2.84 0.53
N TYR A 80 -4.25 -3.93 -0.03
CA TYR A 80 -4.83 -3.95 -1.35
C TYR A 80 -6.34 -4.13 -1.22
N ASN A 81 -7.12 -3.34 -1.94
CA ASN A 81 -8.57 -3.49 -1.99
C ASN A 81 -8.98 -4.21 -3.30
N PRO A 82 -9.36 -5.51 -3.24
CA PRO A 82 -9.79 -6.27 -4.42
C PRO A 82 -10.98 -5.66 -5.15
N LYS A 83 -11.85 -4.92 -4.45
CA LYS A 83 -13.09 -4.40 -5.03
C LYS A 83 -12.83 -3.23 -5.99
N SER A 84 -11.88 -2.36 -5.64
CA SER A 84 -11.55 -1.13 -6.38
C SER A 84 -10.18 -1.19 -7.07
N ASP A 85 -9.44 -2.29 -6.89
CA ASP A 85 -8.12 -2.51 -7.46
C ASP A 85 -7.13 -1.36 -7.15
N GLU A 86 -7.02 -1.04 -5.86
CA GLU A 86 -6.21 0.06 -5.34
C GLU A 86 -5.34 -0.37 -4.15
N LEU A 87 -4.18 0.27 -3.99
CA LEU A 87 -3.36 0.18 -2.78
C LEU A 87 -3.76 1.26 -1.79
N LEU A 88 -3.74 0.91 -0.51
CA LEU A 88 -4.06 1.79 0.60
C LEU A 88 -2.86 1.83 1.56
N PHE A 89 -2.45 3.03 1.96
CA PHE A 89 -1.49 3.27 3.02
C PHE A 89 -2.21 3.96 4.18
N LEU A 90 -2.39 3.26 5.30
CA LEU A 90 -3.23 3.74 6.39
C LEU A 90 -2.51 4.74 7.29
N LEU A 91 -3.11 5.90 7.53
CA LEU A 91 -2.56 6.96 8.41
C LEU A 91 -3.16 6.92 9.82
N GLU A 92 -4.29 6.22 9.97
CA GLU A 92 -4.99 5.91 11.21
C GLU A 92 -5.61 4.50 11.09
N ASP A 93 -6.07 3.93 12.20
CA ASP A 93 -6.83 2.68 12.19
C ASP A 93 -8.16 2.87 11.46
N GLN A 94 -8.56 1.90 10.63
CA GLN A 94 -9.75 1.99 9.76
C GLN A 94 -10.55 0.70 9.74
N THR A 95 -11.87 0.86 9.64
CA THR A 95 -12.81 -0.23 9.32
C THR A 95 -13.41 -0.01 7.93
N PHE A 96 -13.21 -0.95 7.02
CA PHE A 96 -13.67 -0.89 5.64
C PHE A 96 -15.06 -1.54 5.45
N PRO A 97 -15.88 -1.04 4.53
CA PRO A 97 -17.18 -1.64 4.22
C PRO A 97 -17.04 -3.04 3.59
N ASN A 98 -15.93 -3.30 2.90
CA ASN A 98 -15.58 -4.58 2.30
C ASN A 98 -14.26 -5.13 2.84
N LYS A 99 -14.08 -6.45 2.75
CA LYS A 99 -12.80 -7.08 3.08
C LYS A 99 -11.70 -6.59 2.13
N VAL A 100 -10.54 -6.30 2.71
CA VAL A 100 -9.30 -5.86 2.06
C VAL A 100 -8.16 -6.80 2.43
N ASN A 101 -7.16 -6.91 1.58
CA ASN A 101 -6.02 -7.80 1.77
C ASN A 101 -4.88 -7.00 2.37
N LYS A 102 -4.46 -7.31 3.61
CA LYS A 102 -3.18 -6.80 4.12
C LYS A 102 -2.04 -7.44 3.34
N ILE A 103 -1.15 -6.61 2.81
CA ILE A 103 -0.02 -7.05 1.98
C ILE A 103 1.33 -6.61 2.53
N GLY A 104 1.36 -5.68 3.48
CA GLY A 104 2.61 -5.10 3.95
C GLY A 104 2.43 -4.11 5.08
N VAL A 105 3.53 -3.44 5.42
CA VAL A 105 3.58 -2.42 6.47
C VAL A 105 4.60 -1.35 6.13
N VAL A 106 4.30 -0.11 6.48
CA VAL A 106 5.23 1.02 6.46
C VAL A 106 6.09 0.96 7.73
N GLU A 107 7.40 1.03 7.57
CA GLU A 107 8.37 0.93 8.67
C GLU A 107 8.83 2.30 9.16
N SER A 108 8.89 3.31 8.28
CA SER A 108 9.30 4.66 8.68
C SER A 108 8.76 5.75 7.75
N ASN A 109 8.62 6.96 8.28
CA ASN A 109 8.26 8.20 7.58
C ASN A 109 6.84 8.23 7.00
N LEU A 110 5.89 7.51 7.62
CA LEU A 110 4.49 7.45 7.18
C LEU A 110 3.85 8.86 7.08
N GLU A 111 4.21 9.74 8.01
CA GLU A 111 3.73 11.11 8.13
C GLU A 111 4.06 11.99 6.92
N LEU A 112 5.07 11.63 6.10
CA LEU A 112 5.37 12.36 4.86
C LEU A 112 4.19 12.38 3.88
N ILE A 113 3.32 11.37 3.94
CA ILE A 113 2.09 11.32 3.14
C ILE A 113 1.21 12.54 3.39
N LEU A 114 1.18 13.10 4.61
CA LEU A 114 0.31 14.23 4.97
C LEU A 114 0.63 15.50 4.16
N ASN A 115 1.85 15.61 3.65
CA ASN A 115 2.32 16.71 2.81
C ASN A 115 1.92 16.54 1.33
N ALA A 116 1.38 15.38 0.95
CA ALA A 116 0.95 15.13 -0.43
C ALA A 116 -0.32 15.89 -0.81
N ARG A 117 -0.46 16.16 -2.10
CA ARG A 117 -1.70 16.66 -2.72
C ARG A 117 -2.29 15.59 -3.61
N ASN A 118 -3.61 15.57 -3.78
CA ASN A 118 -4.26 14.65 -4.70
C ASN A 118 -3.67 14.78 -6.11
N GLY A 119 -3.45 13.63 -6.76
CA GLY A 119 -2.79 13.52 -8.06
C GLY A 119 -1.26 13.42 -8.00
N LEU A 120 -0.64 13.41 -6.81
CA LEU A 120 0.80 13.28 -6.68
C LEU A 120 1.31 11.93 -7.17
N ASN A 121 2.32 11.94 -8.03
CA ASN A 121 3.03 10.72 -8.44
C ASN A 121 3.69 10.06 -7.24
N THR A 122 3.34 8.79 -7.02
CA THR A 122 3.88 7.92 -5.98
C THR A 122 4.51 6.72 -6.66
N LYS A 123 5.82 6.54 -6.48
CA LYS A 123 6.56 5.39 -7.03
C LYS A 123 6.84 4.36 -5.94
N ILE A 124 6.52 3.10 -6.20
CA ILE A 124 6.92 1.98 -5.34
C ILE A 124 7.99 1.19 -6.08
N LYS A 125 9.07 0.83 -5.38
CA LYS A 125 10.14 -0.01 -5.92
C LYS A 125 10.70 -0.93 -4.83
N ARG A 126 11.28 -2.06 -5.23
CA ARG A 126 12.07 -2.90 -4.31
C ARG A 126 13.23 -2.10 -3.75
N ASP A 127 13.58 -2.38 -2.50
CA ASP A 127 14.76 -1.83 -1.87
C ASP A 127 15.87 -2.89 -1.86
N PHE A 128 16.89 -2.68 -2.71
CA PHE A 128 18.00 -3.62 -2.90
C PHE A 128 19.22 -3.29 -2.01
N THR A 129 19.03 -2.52 -0.93
CA THR A 129 20.12 -2.20 0.02
C THR A 129 20.76 -3.43 0.62
#